data_AF-A0A1B8EUG2-F1
#
_entry.id   AF-A0A1B8EUG2-F1
#
_cell.length_a   1.000
_cell.length_b   1.000
_cell.length_c   1.000
_cell.angle_alpha   90.00
_cell.angle_beta   90.00
_cell.angle_gamma   90.00
#
_symmetry.space_group_name_H-M   'P 1'
#
loop_
_entity.id
_entity.type
_entity.pdbx_description
1 polymer ?
#
loop_
_entity_poly.entity_id
_entity_poly.type
_entity_poly.pdbx_seq_one_letter_code
_entity_poly.pdbx_strand_id
1 'polypeptide(L)'
;MLGRLHMDVDTRIKKYCQLSSIVFQLKRSKANVIIRFKDLLKVEGKYHSDHLEKEVKKMVNEIEDDAEANLVETNLNPQSLNNPVRLRSYKTEDPVDTLSGSGCAIWQAARAASAAATFFDPIKIGSQLYVDGGTGYNNPIELVLEEAKSIWSNAPSRIQCLVSIGTGVPDHDDFSKLKEADEWKKQARPCPDLRCSKHSVNLCFD
;
A
#
# COMPACT_ATOMS: atom_id res chain seq x y z
N MET A 1 -0.32 -8.61 -1.24
CA MET A 1 0.68 -9.50 -1.88
C MET A 1 1.19 -10.62 -0.95
N LEU A 2 1.53 -10.38 0.33
CA LEU A 2 2.01 -11.42 1.27
C LEU A 2 0.87 -12.19 1.95
N GLY A 3 -0.19 -11.48 2.33
CA GLY A 3 -1.40 -12.07 2.92
C GLY A 3 -2.23 -12.82 1.87
N ARG A 4 -3.45 -12.37 1.60
CA ARG A 4 -4.45 -13.09 0.79
C ARG A 4 -3.99 -13.58 -0.60
N LEU A 5 -2.97 -12.95 -1.19
CA LEU A 5 -2.41 -13.34 -2.49
C LEU A 5 -1.38 -14.49 -2.42
N HIS A 6 -1.01 -14.95 -1.22
CA HIS A 6 -0.12 -16.09 -0.96
C HIS A 6 1.19 -16.12 -1.78
N MET A 7 1.71 -14.95 -2.19
CA MET A 7 2.98 -14.89 -2.93
C MET A 7 4.16 -15.07 -2.00
N ASP A 8 5.16 -15.83 -2.43
CA ASP A 8 6.47 -15.86 -1.76
C ASP A 8 7.19 -14.51 -1.84
N VAL A 9 8.26 -14.37 -1.06
CA VAL A 9 9.01 -13.10 -0.93
C VAL A 9 9.66 -12.69 -2.26
N ASP A 10 10.30 -13.61 -2.96
CA ASP A 10 11.03 -13.32 -4.19
C ASP A 10 10.09 -12.95 -5.33
N THR A 11 9.00 -13.71 -5.49
CA THR A 11 7.94 -13.42 -6.45
C THR A 11 7.31 -12.06 -6.18
N ARG A 12 7.09 -11.71 -4.91
CA ARG A 12 6.57 -10.38 -4.58
C ARG A 12 7.52 -9.27 -4.98
N ILE A 13 8.80 -9.38 -4.64
CA ILE A 13 9.76 -8.32 -4.96
C ILE A 13 9.72 -8.05 -6.47
N LYS A 14 9.74 -9.11 -7.28
CA LYS A 14 9.63 -9.01 -8.75
C LYS A 14 8.32 -8.36 -9.19
N LYS A 15 7.18 -8.83 -8.68
CA LYS A 15 5.85 -8.29 -9.00
C LYS A 15 5.69 -6.83 -8.56
N TYR A 16 6.26 -6.45 -7.42
CA TYR A 16 6.26 -5.06 -6.94
C TYR A 16 7.09 -4.16 -7.86
N CYS A 17 8.28 -4.58 -8.28
CA CYS A 17 9.09 -3.85 -9.26
C CYS A 17 8.32 -3.63 -10.59
N GLN A 18 7.62 -4.65 -11.08
CA GLN A 18 6.78 -4.52 -12.27
C GLN A 18 5.61 -3.57 -12.03
N LEU A 19 4.84 -3.77 -10.97
CA LEU A 19 3.69 -2.94 -10.60
C LEU A 19 4.08 -1.46 -10.48
N SER A 20 5.12 -1.16 -9.70
CA SER A 20 5.58 0.21 -9.44
C SER A 20 5.96 0.96 -10.73
N SER A 21 6.55 0.26 -11.71
CA SER A 21 6.89 0.88 -13.01
C SER A 21 5.66 1.28 -13.84
N ILE A 22 4.53 0.60 -13.64
CA ILE A 22 3.27 0.86 -14.34
C ILE A 22 2.48 1.94 -13.60
N VAL A 23 2.43 1.82 -12.27
CA VAL A 23 1.59 2.63 -11.39
C VAL A 23 2.11 4.05 -11.20
N PHE A 24 3.42 4.24 -11.06
CA PHE A 24 4.01 5.56 -10.79
C PHE A 24 4.31 6.37 -12.07
N GLN A 25 3.46 6.22 -13.07
CA GLN A 25 3.46 7.05 -14.27
C GLN A 25 2.69 8.35 -14.01
N LEU A 26 3.35 9.49 -14.21
CA LEU A 26 2.76 10.80 -13.97
C LEU A 26 1.55 11.02 -14.87
N LYS A 27 0.43 11.49 -14.31
CA LYS A 27 -0.76 11.87 -15.09
C LYS A 27 -0.51 12.97 -16.13
N ARG A 28 0.53 13.78 -15.94
CA ARG A 28 0.79 14.98 -16.76
C ARG A 28 2.26 15.10 -17.15
N SER A 29 2.49 15.46 -18.41
CA SER A 29 3.83 15.81 -18.93
C SER A 29 4.30 17.15 -18.35
N LYS A 30 5.61 17.28 -18.08
CA LYS A 30 6.23 18.47 -17.45
C LYS A 30 6.13 19.77 -18.29
N ALA A 31 5.65 19.70 -19.54
CA ALA A 31 5.79 20.76 -20.54
C ALA A 31 4.83 21.95 -20.43
N ASN A 32 3.70 21.87 -19.72
CA ASN A 32 2.69 22.94 -19.71
C ASN A 32 2.58 23.66 -18.35
N VAL A 33 3.31 24.77 -18.21
CA VAL A 33 3.34 25.64 -17.01
C VAL A 33 1.96 26.23 -16.69
N ILE A 34 1.15 26.54 -17.71
CA ILE A 34 -0.20 27.14 -17.55
C ILE A 34 -1.18 26.17 -16.87
N ILE A 35 -1.01 24.86 -17.07
CA ILE A 35 -1.86 23.83 -16.45
C ILE A 35 -1.56 23.74 -14.95
N ARG A 36 -0.29 23.90 -14.53
CA ARG A 36 0.12 23.86 -13.11
C ARG A 36 -0.59 24.91 -12.24
N PHE A 37 -0.88 26.09 -12.79
CA PHE A 37 -1.55 27.17 -12.05
C PHE A 37 -3.04 26.87 -11.81
N LYS A 38 -3.72 26.21 -12.76
CA LYS A 38 -5.07 25.68 -12.58
C LYS A 38 -5.09 24.44 -11.69
N ASP A 39 -3.99 23.68 -11.65
CA ASP A 39 -3.87 22.44 -10.88
C ASP A 39 -3.71 22.66 -9.38
N LEU A 40 -3.15 23.80 -8.94
CA LEU A 40 -3.15 24.16 -7.51
C LEU A 40 -4.57 24.21 -6.93
N LEU A 41 -5.58 24.43 -7.78
CA LEU A 41 -7.00 24.48 -7.41
C LEU A 41 -7.72 23.13 -7.55
N LYS A 42 -7.11 22.11 -8.19
CA LYS A 42 -7.70 20.77 -8.36
C LYS A 42 -6.97 19.76 -7.49
N VAL A 43 -7.65 19.27 -6.45
CA VAL A 43 -7.18 18.19 -5.56
C VAL A 43 -7.30 16.84 -6.28
N GLU A 44 -6.51 16.63 -7.33
CA GLU A 44 -6.40 15.35 -8.05
C GLU A 44 -5.03 14.72 -7.74
N GLY A 45 -5.00 13.41 -7.51
CA GLY A 45 -3.77 12.66 -7.22
C GLY A 45 -2.78 12.66 -8.38
N LYS A 46 -1.49 12.68 -8.05
CA LYS A 46 -0.35 12.76 -8.99
C LYS A 46 -0.27 11.60 -9.99
N TYR A 47 -0.73 10.41 -9.60
CA TYR A 47 -0.61 9.17 -10.37
C TYR A 47 -1.96 8.61 -10.79
N HIS A 48 -1.94 7.82 -11.86
CA HIS A 48 -3.10 7.14 -12.43
C HIS A 48 -3.62 6.03 -11.50
N SER A 49 -4.73 6.35 -10.83
CA SER A 49 -5.49 5.45 -9.96
C SER A 49 -5.94 4.15 -10.65
N ASP A 50 -6.23 4.26 -11.95
CA ASP A 50 -6.73 3.21 -12.84
C ASP A 50 -5.67 2.15 -13.16
N HIS A 51 -4.40 2.53 -13.27
CA HIS A 51 -3.31 1.59 -13.46
C HIS A 51 -3.15 0.67 -12.25
N LEU A 52 -3.24 1.24 -11.04
CA LEU A 52 -3.15 0.46 -9.81
C LEU A 52 -4.34 -0.48 -9.67
N GLU A 53 -5.56 -0.02 -9.96
CA GLU A 53 -6.75 -0.87 -9.99
C GLU A 53 -6.57 -2.05 -10.96
N LYS A 54 -6.22 -1.76 -12.21
CA LYS A 54 -6.10 -2.78 -13.27
C LYS A 54 -5.08 -3.86 -12.91
N GLU A 55 -3.91 -3.46 -12.44
CA GLU A 55 -2.85 -4.42 -12.10
C GLU A 55 -3.21 -5.23 -10.85
N VAL A 56 -3.87 -4.62 -9.85
CA VAL A 56 -4.34 -5.38 -8.68
C VAL A 56 -5.45 -6.36 -9.07
N LYS A 57 -6.44 -5.96 -9.86
CA LYS A 57 -7.48 -6.86 -10.40
C LYS A 57 -6.88 -8.05 -11.14
N LYS A 58 -5.88 -7.80 -11.98
CA LYS A 58 -5.16 -8.86 -12.67
C LYS A 58 -4.52 -9.86 -11.70
N MET A 59 -3.83 -9.36 -10.66
CA MET A 59 -3.24 -10.23 -9.65
C MET A 59 -4.29 -11.02 -8.85
N VAL A 60 -5.43 -10.41 -8.53
CA VAL A 60 -6.53 -11.09 -7.83
C VAL A 60 -7.11 -12.19 -8.72
N ASN A 61 -7.39 -11.90 -9.99
CA ASN A 61 -7.88 -12.89 -10.95
C ASN A 61 -6.91 -14.06 -11.15
N GLU A 62 -5.60 -13.81 -11.14
CA GLU A 62 -4.58 -14.88 -11.24
C GLU A 62 -4.64 -15.87 -10.07
N ILE A 63 -5.19 -15.48 -8.91
CA ILE A 63 -5.13 -16.26 -7.66
C ILE A 63 -6.50 -16.78 -7.23
N GLU A 64 -7.52 -15.93 -7.26
CA GLU A 64 -8.89 -16.26 -6.83
C GLU A 64 -9.78 -16.72 -7.99
N ASP A 65 -9.28 -16.68 -9.23
CA ASP A 65 -10.07 -16.91 -10.46
C ASP A 65 -11.29 -15.96 -10.61
N ASP A 66 -11.27 -14.84 -9.87
CA ASP A 66 -12.29 -13.80 -9.92
C ASP A 66 -11.65 -12.45 -9.55
N ALA A 67 -11.59 -11.53 -10.51
CA ALA A 67 -11.05 -10.19 -10.30
C ALA A 67 -11.82 -9.38 -9.24
N GLU A 68 -13.10 -9.69 -9.02
CA GLU A 68 -14.00 -9.02 -8.08
C GLU A 68 -14.18 -9.82 -6.78
N ALA A 69 -13.31 -10.83 -6.54
CA ALA A 69 -13.34 -11.63 -5.34
C ALA A 69 -13.37 -10.76 -4.07
N ASN A 70 -14.34 -11.05 -3.21
CA ASN A 70 -14.58 -10.32 -1.97
C ASN A 70 -13.49 -10.59 -0.94
N LEU A 71 -13.16 -9.56 -0.15
CA LEU A 71 -12.22 -9.67 0.97
C LEU A 71 -12.78 -10.57 2.09
N VAL A 72 -14.10 -10.50 2.33
CA VAL A 72 -14.88 -11.39 3.22
C VAL A 72 -16.31 -11.52 2.68
N GLU A 73 -16.82 -12.75 2.59
CA GLU A 73 -18.23 -13.01 2.26
C GLU A 73 -19.16 -12.60 3.41
N THR A 74 -20.03 -11.62 3.14
CA THR A 74 -20.92 -11.00 4.12
C THR A 74 -22.18 -10.47 3.44
N ASN A 75 -23.33 -10.54 4.14
CA ASN A 75 -24.64 -10.10 3.62
C ASN A 75 -25.11 -8.79 4.28
N LEU A 76 -24.18 -7.90 4.67
CA LEU A 76 -24.51 -6.72 5.48
C LEU A 76 -24.46 -5.44 4.64
N ASN A 77 -25.38 -4.52 4.95
CA ASN A 77 -25.47 -3.24 4.23
C ASN A 77 -24.42 -2.25 4.75
N PRO A 78 -23.70 -1.55 3.85
CA PRO A 78 -22.69 -0.59 4.27
C PRO A 78 -23.31 0.66 4.93
N GLN A 79 -22.82 1.03 6.11
CA GLN A 79 -23.14 2.30 6.78
C GLN A 79 -21.95 3.25 6.72
N SER A 80 -22.08 4.43 6.14
CA SER A 80 -20.97 5.41 6.09
C SER A 80 -20.57 5.89 7.49
N LEU A 81 -19.31 5.70 7.86
CA LEU A 81 -18.74 6.20 9.11
C LEU A 81 -17.56 7.11 8.79
N ASN A 82 -17.49 8.29 9.41
CA ASN A 82 -16.38 9.23 9.29
C ASN A 82 -15.19 8.85 10.19
N ASN A 83 -14.99 7.56 10.46
CA ASN A 83 -13.95 7.03 11.35
C ASN A 83 -12.94 6.19 10.56
N PRO A 84 -11.70 6.01 11.07
CA PRO A 84 -10.76 5.05 10.49
C PRO A 84 -11.38 3.65 10.43
N VAL A 85 -11.27 2.99 9.27
CA VAL A 85 -11.83 1.65 9.02
C VAL A 85 -10.70 0.64 8.88
N ARG A 86 -10.83 -0.52 9.54
CA ARG A 86 -9.88 -1.63 9.43
C ARG A 86 -10.42 -2.66 8.43
N LEU A 87 -9.84 -2.72 7.24
CA LEU A 87 -10.19 -3.70 6.21
C LEU A 87 -9.62 -5.08 6.58
N ARG A 88 -10.49 -6.03 6.93
CA ARG A 88 -10.14 -7.38 7.40
C ARG A 88 -10.46 -8.44 6.36
N SER A 89 -9.72 -9.55 6.39
CA SER A 89 -10.02 -10.77 5.64
C SER A 89 -10.70 -11.85 6.49
N TYR A 90 -11.29 -11.47 7.63
CA TYR A 90 -12.02 -12.36 8.54
C TYR A 90 -13.20 -11.61 9.18
N LYS A 91 -14.16 -12.38 9.71
CA LYS A 91 -15.33 -11.84 10.39
C LYS A 91 -14.98 -11.42 11.82
N THR A 92 -15.51 -10.28 12.25
CA THR A 92 -15.41 -9.78 13.62
C THR A 92 -16.82 -9.45 14.12
N GLU A 93 -17.01 -9.48 15.44
CA GLU A 93 -18.25 -9.05 16.11
C GLU A 93 -18.33 -7.53 16.25
N ASP A 94 -17.25 -6.80 15.93
CA ASP A 94 -17.20 -5.34 16.04
C ASP A 94 -18.18 -4.66 15.05
N PRO A 95 -19.22 -3.96 15.56
CA PRO A 95 -20.23 -3.32 14.73
C PRO A 95 -19.69 -2.13 13.93
N VAL A 96 -18.60 -1.48 14.36
CA VAL A 96 -17.96 -0.35 13.66
C VAL A 96 -17.29 -0.81 12.37
N ASP A 97 -16.85 -2.07 12.34
CA ASP A 97 -16.11 -2.67 11.23
C ASP A 97 -16.94 -3.54 10.30
N THR A 98 -18.26 -3.54 10.49
CA THR A 98 -19.26 -4.16 9.60
C THR A 98 -19.24 -3.59 8.17
N LEU A 99 -18.53 -2.49 7.93
CA LEU A 99 -18.24 -1.96 6.59
C LEU A 99 -17.20 -2.76 5.81
N SER A 100 -16.25 -3.39 6.49
CA SER A 100 -15.40 -4.42 5.88
C SER A 100 -16.22 -5.63 5.42
N GLY A 101 -17.45 -5.77 5.94
CA GLY A 101 -18.44 -6.78 5.60
C GLY A 101 -19.53 -6.32 4.61
N SER A 102 -19.19 -5.49 3.62
CA SER A 102 -20.13 -4.97 2.62
C SER A 102 -19.86 -5.42 1.17
N GLY A 103 -19.12 -6.52 0.98
CA GLY A 103 -18.67 -6.93 -0.35
C GLY A 103 -17.56 -6.04 -0.91
N CYS A 104 -16.61 -5.64 -0.05
CA CYS A 104 -15.39 -4.97 -0.49
C CYS A 104 -14.51 -5.99 -1.23
N ALA A 105 -14.25 -5.77 -2.52
CA ALA A 105 -13.36 -6.62 -3.30
C ALA A 105 -11.91 -6.44 -2.84
N ILE A 106 -11.08 -7.49 -2.99
CA ILE A 106 -9.67 -7.46 -2.60
C ILE A 106 -8.92 -6.30 -3.27
N TRP A 107 -9.23 -6.00 -4.53
CA TRP A 107 -8.61 -4.89 -5.25
C TRP A 107 -9.03 -3.53 -4.70
N GLN A 108 -10.28 -3.37 -4.24
CA GLN A 108 -10.78 -2.14 -3.64
C GLN A 108 -10.06 -1.85 -2.33
N ALA A 109 -9.87 -2.89 -1.50
CA ALA A 109 -9.13 -2.77 -0.26
C ALA A 109 -7.67 -2.34 -0.48
N ALA A 110 -7.00 -2.96 -1.44
CA ALA A 110 -5.64 -2.57 -1.81
C ALA A 110 -5.57 -1.13 -2.35
N ARG A 111 -6.58 -0.71 -3.14
CA ARG A 111 -6.65 0.63 -3.70
C ARG A 111 -6.93 1.69 -2.64
N ALA A 112 -7.77 1.38 -1.64
CA ALA A 112 -8.06 2.24 -0.50
C ALA A 112 -6.82 2.46 0.38
N ALA A 113 -6.11 1.39 0.75
CA ALA A 113 -4.86 1.47 1.50
C ALA A 113 -3.73 2.19 0.74
N SER A 114 -3.83 2.28 -0.60
CA SER A 114 -2.84 3.00 -1.41
C SER A 114 -3.27 4.42 -1.76
N ALA A 115 -4.47 4.87 -1.34
CA ALA A 115 -5.02 6.19 -1.67
C ALA A 115 -4.39 7.30 -0.83
N ALA A 116 -3.05 7.36 -0.81
CA ALA A 116 -2.29 8.38 -0.11
C ALA A 116 -2.56 9.77 -0.69
N ALA A 117 -2.84 10.71 0.21
CA ALA A 117 -3.07 12.10 -0.14
C ALA A 117 -1.93 12.61 -1.02
N THR A 118 -2.27 13.40 -2.05
CA THR A 118 -1.37 13.91 -3.11
C THR A 118 -0.85 12.87 -4.13
N PHE A 119 -0.83 11.59 -3.81
CA PHE A 119 -0.34 10.56 -4.72
C PHE A 119 -1.43 9.96 -5.59
N PHE A 120 -2.53 9.55 -4.97
CA PHE A 120 -3.64 8.86 -5.63
C PHE A 120 -4.96 9.51 -5.23
N ASP A 121 -5.95 9.42 -6.11
CA ASP A 121 -7.30 9.89 -5.78
C ASP A 121 -7.92 8.99 -4.70
N PRO A 122 -8.77 9.54 -3.81
CA PRO A 122 -9.60 8.74 -2.90
C PRO A 122 -10.48 7.75 -3.68
N ILE A 123 -10.80 6.61 -3.08
CA ILE A 123 -11.69 5.60 -3.67
C ILE A 123 -13.04 5.59 -2.96
N LYS A 124 -14.13 5.51 -3.73
CA LYS A 124 -15.47 5.31 -3.17
C LYS A 124 -15.83 3.83 -3.19
N ILE A 125 -16.17 3.27 -2.03
CA ILE A 125 -16.65 1.89 -1.88
C ILE A 125 -18.01 1.96 -1.18
N GLY A 126 -19.06 1.51 -1.87
CA GLY A 126 -20.45 1.74 -1.43
C GLY A 126 -20.77 3.23 -1.28
N SER A 127 -21.19 3.64 -0.09
CA SER A 127 -21.52 5.03 0.25
C SER A 127 -20.35 5.83 0.83
N GLN A 128 -19.20 5.19 1.12
CA GLN A 128 -18.09 5.79 1.85
C GLN A 128 -16.90 6.12 0.93
N LEU A 129 -16.24 7.24 1.22
CA LEU A 129 -14.97 7.63 0.58
C LEU A 129 -13.80 7.22 1.48
N TYR A 130 -12.78 6.59 0.89
CA TYR A 130 -11.60 6.08 1.58
C TYR A 130 -10.34 6.78 1.10
N VAL A 131 -9.47 7.07 2.06
CA VAL A 131 -8.10 7.56 1.89
C VAL A 131 -7.15 6.63 2.65
N ASP A 132 -5.87 6.67 2.31
CA ASP A 132 -4.86 5.89 3.00
C ASP A 132 -4.72 6.27 4.49
N GLY A 133 -4.39 5.29 5.31
CA GLY A 133 -4.11 5.43 6.75
C GLY A 133 -2.79 6.13 7.06
N GLY A 134 -1.99 6.52 6.05
CA GLY A 134 -0.76 7.28 6.22
C GLY A 134 -0.92 8.57 7.05
N THR A 135 -2.13 9.13 7.11
CA THR A 135 -2.48 10.21 8.05
C THR A 135 -2.84 9.65 9.43
N GLY A 136 -1.82 9.32 10.22
CA GLY A 136 -1.96 8.97 11.64
C GLY A 136 -1.79 7.48 11.99
N TYR A 137 -1.92 6.56 11.03
CA TYR A 137 -1.83 5.11 11.25
C TYR A 137 -0.81 4.42 10.34
N ASN A 138 0.25 5.13 9.94
CA ASN A 138 1.29 4.61 9.05
C ASN A 138 2.14 3.46 9.68
N ASN A 139 2.17 3.38 11.01
CA ASN A 139 2.66 2.22 11.74
C ASN A 139 1.48 1.57 12.48
N PRO A 140 0.93 0.44 11.98
CA PRO A 140 -0.31 -0.13 12.50
C PRO A 140 -0.12 -0.95 13.78
N ILE A 141 1.05 -0.91 14.43
CA ILE A 141 1.38 -1.83 15.52
C ILE A 141 0.42 -1.75 16.71
N GLU A 142 0.00 -0.53 17.06
CA GLU A 142 -0.96 -0.29 18.14
C GLU A 142 -2.34 -0.84 17.76
N LEU A 143 -2.79 -0.56 16.54
CA LEU A 143 -4.05 -1.10 16.00
C LEU A 143 -4.05 -2.64 15.97
N VAL A 144 -2.94 -3.27 15.60
CA VAL A 144 -2.80 -4.73 15.57
C VAL A 144 -2.88 -5.33 16.98
N LEU A 145 -2.28 -4.68 17.98
CA LEU A 145 -2.35 -5.13 19.37
C LEU A 145 -3.74 -4.94 19.97
N GLU A 146 -4.40 -3.82 19.69
CA GLU A 146 -5.80 -3.60 20.06
C GLU A 146 -6.72 -4.64 19.43
N GLU A 147 -6.52 -4.92 18.14
CA GLU A 147 -7.28 -5.94 17.42
C GLU A 147 -7.08 -7.33 18.04
N ALA A 148 -5.83 -7.70 18.32
CA ALA A 148 -5.52 -8.98 18.95
C ALA A 148 -6.18 -9.12 20.32
N LYS A 149 -6.21 -8.04 21.13
CA LYS A 149 -6.91 -8.01 22.43
C LYS A 149 -8.43 -8.14 22.28
N SER A 150 -9.00 -7.53 21.24
CA SER A 150 -10.43 -7.59 20.94
C SER A 150 -10.86 -9.02 20.59
N ILE A 151 -10.10 -9.70 19.74
CA ILE A 151 -10.39 -11.09 19.31
C ILE A 151 -10.04 -12.09 20.42
N TRP A 152 -8.89 -11.88 21.09
CA TRP A 152 -8.40 -12.73 22.16
C TRP A 152 -8.04 -11.87 23.37
N SER A 153 -8.90 -11.87 24.38
CA SER A 153 -8.70 -11.08 25.61
C SER A 153 -7.38 -11.36 26.32
N ASN A 154 -6.82 -12.57 26.16
CA ASN A 154 -5.51 -12.96 26.69
C ASN A 154 -4.34 -12.80 25.70
N ALA A 155 -4.52 -12.12 24.56
CA ALA A 155 -3.44 -11.89 23.59
C ALA A 155 -2.16 -11.29 24.21
N PRO A 156 -2.23 -10.29 25.12
CA PRO A 156 -1.01 -9.68 25.66
C PRO A 156 -0.08 -10.64 26.39
N SER A 157 -0.63 -11.68 27.04
CA SER A 157 0.17 -12.70 27.73
C SER A 157 0.62 -13.84 26.82
N ARG A 158 0.06 -13.95 25.61
CA ARG A 158 0.38 -15.01 24.63
C ARG A 158 1.37 -14.57 23.56
N ILE A 159 1.42 -13.28 23.25
CA ILE A 159 2.35 -12.72 22.26
C ILE A 159 3.75 -12.73 22.86
N GLN A 160 4.59 -13.65 22.37
CA GLN A 160 5.99 -13.76 22.79
C GLN A 160 6.92 -12.83 22.00
N CYS A 161 6.56 -12.55 20.76
CA CYS A 161 7.36 -11.74 19.86
C CYS A 161 6.43 -10.96 18.91
N LEU A 162 6.77 -9.70 18.69
CA LEU A 162 6.09 -8.82 17.76
C LEU A 162 7.15 -8.14 16.90
N VAL A 163 7.04 -8.30 15.58
CA VAL A 163 8.00 -7.74 14.61
C VAL A 163 7.29 -6.67 13.80
N SER A 164 7.77 -5.44 13.85
CA SER A 164 7.33 -4.34 12.98
C SER A 164 8.42 -4.03 11.96
N ILE A 165 8.06 -4.05 10.67
CA ILE A 165 8.98 -3.83 9.56
C ILE A 165 8.63 -2.50 8.89
N GLY A 166 9.53 -1.52 9.04
CA GLY A 166 9.37 -0.21 8.40
C GLY A 166 9.93 -0.15 6.98
N THR A 167 9.54 0.89 6.24
CA THR A 167 10.05 1.18 4.88
C THR A 167 11.30 2.07 4.86
N GLY A 168 11.88 2.33 6.05
CA GLY A 168 13.02 3.22 6.24
C GLY A 168 12.61 4.69 6.42
N VAL A 169 13.51 5.47 7.03
CA VAL A 169 13.41 6.92 7.12
C VAL A 169 14.58 7.49 6.33
N PRO A 170 14.35 8.39 5.36
CA PRO A 170 15.46 8.98 4.62
C PRO A 170 16.31 9.85 5.54
N ASP A 171 17.62 9.69 5.45
CA ASP A 171 18.56 10.62 6.09
C ASP A 171 18.57 11.95 5.32
N HIS A 172 18.69 13.07 6.03
CA HIS A 172 18.55 14.41 5.46
C HIS A 172 19.65 14.71 4.41
N ASP A 173 20.78 13.99 4.48
CA ASP A 173 21.95 14.15 3.62
C ASP A 173 21.95 13.27 2.34
N ASP A 174 20.99 12.36 2.17
CA ASP A 174 20.96 11.44 1.01
C ASP A 174 20.15 11.97 -0.18
N PHE A 175 19.23 12.91 0.04
CA PHE A 175 18.42 13.48 -1.06
C PHE A 175 19.22 14.38 -2.01
N SER A 176 20.32 14.97 -1.55
CA SER A 176 21.26 15.74 -2.38
C SER A 176 22.06 14.83 -3.32
N LYS A 177 22.45 13.63 -2.85
CA LYS A 177 23.19 12.63 -3.64
C LYS A 177 22.33 11.93 -4.70
N LEU A 178 21.00 11.86 -4.51
CA LEU A 178 20.10 11.32 -5.53
C LEU A 178 20.06 12.16 -6.82
N LYS A 179 20.41 13.44 -6.77
CA LYS A 179 20.57 14.26 -7.99
C LYS A 179 21.80 13.88 -8.81
N GLU A 180 22.86 13.39 -8.16
CA GLU A 180 24.06 12.86 -8.84
C GLU A 180 23.85 11.43 -9.37
N ALA A 181 22.97 10.65 -8.74
CA ALA A 181 22.66 9.28 -9.19
C ALA A 181 21.97 9.21 -10.57
N ASP A 182 21.29 10.27 -11.02
CA ASP A 182 20.75 10.35 -12.39
C ASP A 182 21.85 10.57 -13.45
N GLU A 183 23.05 11.00 -13.08
CA GLU A 183 24.23 11.03 -13.97
C GLU A 183 24.89 9.65 -14.10
N TRP A 184 24.90 8.84 -13.03
CA TRP A 184 25.43 7.47 -13.04
C TRP A 184 24.73 6.57 -14.07
N LYS A 185 23.42 6.75 -14.28
CA LYS A 185 22.64 6.00 -15.29
C LYS A 185 23.06 6.29 -16.72
N LYS A 186 23.71 7.44 -16.98
CA LYS A 186 24.21 7.80 -18.32
C LYS A 186 25.59 7.22 -18.62
N GLN A 187 26.33 6.75 -17.60
CA GLN A 187 27.69 6.22 -17.75
C GLN A 187 27.81 4.71 -17.45
N ALA A 188 26.77 4.06 -16.93
CA ALA A 188 26.79 2.63 -16.67
C ALA A 188 26.72 1.81 -17.98
N ARG A 189 27.86 1.29 -18.44
CA ARG A 189 27.90 0.13 -19.37
C ARG A 189 27.38 -1.12 -18.64
N PRO A 190 26.72 -2.07 -19.34
CA PRO A 190 26.21 -3.27 -18.69
C PRO A 190 27.37 -4.07 -18.08
N CYS A 191 27.30 -4.34 -16.77
CA CYS A 191 28.30 -5.16 -16.09
C CYS A 191 28.12 -6.62 -16.52
N PRO A 192 29.15 -7.33 -17.02
CA PRO A 192 28.98 -8.68 -17.54
C PRO A 192 29.02 -9.79 -16.48
N ASP A 193 29.08 -9.48 -15.17
CA ASP A 193 29.26 -10.55 -14.17
C ASP A 193 28.46 -10.34 -12.87
N LEU A 194 27.63 -11.33 -12.55
CA LEU A 194 26.83 -11.45 -11.34
C LEU A 194 27.72 -11.86 -10.17
N ARG A 195 28.32 -10.89 -9.47
CA ARG A 195 28.86 -11.11 -8.12
C ARG A 195 28.77 -9.82 -7.30
N CYS A 196 27.87 -9.86 -6.31
CA CYS A 196 27.64 -8.82 -5.29
C CYS A 196 28.93 -8.23 -4.72
N SER A 197 29.04 -6.89 -4.72
CA SER A 197 29.94 -6.19 -3.79
C SER A 197 29.17 -5.78 -2.54
N LYS A 198 29.51 -6.44 -1.44
CA LYS A 198 29.15 -6.12 -0.06
C LYS A 198 29.46 -4.64 0.24
N HIS A 199 28.48 -3.92 0.77
CA HIS A 199 28.76 -2.84 1.72
C HIS A 199 28.03 -3.18 3.02
N SER A 200 28.85 -3.48 4.01
CA SER A 200 28.53 -3.82 5.39
C SER A 200 27.79 -2.67 6.07
N VAL A 201 26.57 -2.95 6.53
CA VAL A 201 25.89 -2.17 7.55
C VAL A 201 26.08 -2.93 8.86
N ASN A 202 26.83 -2.33 9.79
CA ASN A 202 27.03 -2.90 11.12
C ASN A 202 25.69 -2.92 11.87
N LEU A 203 25.16 -4.11 12.10
CA LEU A 203 24.15 -4.38 13.12
C LEU A 203 24.90 -4.62 14.43
N CYS A 204 24.97 -3.61 15.28
CA CYS A 204 25.24 -3.83 16.70
C CYS A 204 23.92 -4.27 17.35
N PHE A 205 23.91 -5.47 17.89
CA PHE A 205 22.97 -5.88 18.94
C PHE A 205 23.64 -5.54 20.27
N ASP A 206 22.96 -4.77 21.11
CA ASP A 206 23.08 -4.83 22.57
C ASP A 206 21.76 -5.35 23.14
#